data_AF-A0A515ES57-F1
#
_entry.id   AF-A0A515ES57-F1
#
_cell.length_a   1.000
_cell.length_b   1.000
_cell.length_c   1.000
_cell.angle_alpha   90.00
_cell.angle_beta   90.00
_cell.angle_gamma   90.00
#
_symmetry.space_group_name_H-M   'P 1'
#
loop_
_entity.id
_entity.type
_entity.pdbx_description
1 polymer ?
#
loop_
_entity_poly.entity_id
_entity_poly.type
_entity_poly.pdbx_seq_one_letter_code
_entity_poly.pdbx_strand_id
1 'polypeptide(L)'
;MAGSKAAYTELLKELRELLLSSLNSAGVSLEIARSVADSTTNCLINTWGGSLIYFPKGRIENAKATREKIIENFKGNNALEVARMCNVSIPHVYRVLGKVHAEKKARN
;
A
#
# COMPACT_ATOMS: atom_id res chain seq x y z
N MET A 1 13.49 19.38 20.61
CA MET A 1 13.74 18.14 19.84
C MET A 1 13.40 16.85 20.61
N ALA A 2 12.47 16.86 21.58
CA ALA A 2 12.10 15.66 22.34
C ALA A 2 10.90 14.87 21.75
N GLY A 3 10.13 15.47 20.83
CA GLY A 3 8.88 14.90 20.33
C GLY A 3 9.02 13.76 19.30
N SER A 4 10.06 13.74 18.47
CA SER A 4 10.16 12.72 17.40
C SER A 4 10.58 11.34 17.91
N LYS A 5 11.40 11.27 18.96
CA LYS A 5 11.86 10.01 19.55
C LYS A 5 10.74 9.27 20.27
N ALA A 6 9.84 9.99 20.94
CA ALA A 6 8.66 9.42 21.59
C ALA A 6 7.68 8.83 20.56
N ALA A 7 7.32 9.62 19.53
CA ALA A 7 6.42 9.17 18.46
C ALA A 7 6.95 7.97 17.68
N TYR A 8 8.28 7.92 17.44
CA TYR A 8 8.93 6.77 16.80
C TYR A 8 8.85 5.49 17.65
N THR A 9 9.00 5.63 18.97
CA THR A 9 8.91 4.51 19.91
C THR A 9 7.48 3.97 20.00
N GLU A 10 6.49 4.86 19.90
CA GLU A 10 5.07 4.53 19.96
C GLU A 10 4.60 3.83 18.68
N LEU A 11 4.97 4.35 17.51
CA LEU A 11 4.71 3.72 16.21
C LEU A 11 5.22 2.28 16.15
N LEU A 12 6.44 2.02 16.63
CA LEU A 12 7.04 0.68 16.58
C LEU A 12 6.37 -0.29 17.56
N LYS A 13 5.87 0.20 18.70
CA LYS A 13 5.06 -0.61 19.62
C LYS A 13 3.72 -0.99 18.98
N GLU A 14 3.02 -0.02 18.40
CA GLU A 14 1.75 -0.27 17.70
C GLU A 14 1.94 -1.22 16.52
N LEU A 15 3.01 -1.06 15.74
CA LEU A 15 3.32 -1.95 14.61
C LEU A 15 3.59 -3.39 15.09
N ARG A 16 4.30 -3.56 16.20
CA ARG A 16 4.52 -4.87 16.81
C ARG A 16 3.20 -5.54 17.20
N GLU A 17 2.30 -4.80 17.84
CA GLU A 17 0.98 -5.30 18.24
C GLU A 17 0.10 -5.64 17.02
N LEU A 18 0.17 -4.82 15.97
CA LEU A 18 -0.51 -5.08 14.70
C LEU A 18 0.01 -6.37 14.05
N LEU A 19 1.33 -6.58 14.01
CA LEU A 19 1.93 -7.81 13.48
C LEU A 19 1.51 -9.03 14.30
N LEU A 20 1.56 -8.94 15.63
CA LEU A 20 1.12 -10.00 16.53
C LEU A 20 -0.34 -10.42 16.29
N SER A 21 -1.25 -9.44 16.25
CA SER A 21 -2.67 -9.70 16.04
C SER A 21 -2.95 -10.29 14.66
N SER A 22 -2.30 -9.78 13.61
CA SER A 22 -2.43 -10.28 12.24
C SER A 22 -1.92 -11.73 12.10
N LEU A 23 -0.73 -12.02 12.61
CA LEU A 23 -0.13 -13.35 12.55
C LEU A 23 -0.94 -14.39 13.36
N ASN A 24 -1.41 -14.00 14.54
CA ASN A 24 -2.27 -14.86 15.36
C ASN A 24 -3.61 -15.15 14.64
N SER A 25 -4.19 -14.14 13.99
CA SER A 25 -5.42 -14.30 13.18
C SER A 25 -5.20 -15.22 11.97
N ALA A 26 -3.98 -15.32 11.47
CA ALA A 26 -3.58 -16.26 10.42
C ALA A 26 -3.25 -17.67 10.94
N GLY A 27 -3.42 -17.94 12.23
CA GLY A 27 -3.17 -19.26 12.84
C GLY A 27 -1.71 -19.54 13.21
N VAL A 28 -0.84 -18.52 13.21
CA VAL A 28 0.54 -18.64 13.67
C VAL A 28 0.56 -18.72 15.20
N SER A 29 1.37 -19.62 15.76
CA SER A 29 1.49 -19.74 17.23
C SER A 29 2.00 -18.44 17.85
N LEU A 30 1.54 -18.13 19.06
CA LEU A 30 1.88 -16.89 19.77
C LEU A 30 3.41 -16.69 19.91
N GLU A 31 4.14 -17.77 20.13
CA GLU A 31 5.61 -17.74 20.29
C GLU A 31 6.31 -17.34 18.98
N ILE A 32 5.92 -17.97 17.86
CA ILE A 32 6.45 -17.64 16.54
C ILE A 32 6.04 -16.22 16.16
N ALA A 33 4.77 -15.85 16.36
CA ALA A 33 4.27 -14.52 16.07
C ALA A 33 5.05 -13.43 16.80
N ARG A 34 5.39 -13.64 18.08
CA ARG A 34 6.25 -12.73 18.87
C ARG A 34 7.64 -12.60 18.29
N SER A 35 8.29 -13.73 18.00
CA SER A 35 9.63 -13.72 17.40
C SER A 35 9.66 -12.97 16.06
N VAL A 36 8.65 -13.20 15.21
CA VAL A 36 8.51 -12.53 13.90
C VAL A 36 8.23 -11.03 14.08
N ALA A 37 7.33 -10.64 14.99
CA ALA A 37 7.04 -9.24 15.24
C ALA A 37 8.28 -8.49 15.75
N ASP A 38 9.04 -9.08 16.68
CA ASP A 38 10.26 -8.48 17.24
C ASP A 38 11.37 -8.33 16.20
N SER A 39 11.63 -9.40 15.45
CA SER A 39 12.64 -9.37 14.38
C SER A 39 12.27 -8.38 13.27
N THR A 40 10.99 -8.30 12.90
CA THR A 40 10.49 -7.36 11.89
C THR A 40 10.67 -5.92 12.34
N THR A 41 10.25 -5.58 13.57
CA THR A 41 10.41 -4.23 14.12
C THR A 41 11.89 -3.84 14.22
N ASN A 42 12.78 -4.77 14.62
CA ASN A 42 14.22 -4.52 14.62
C ASN A 42 14.78 -4.29 13.21
N CYS A 43 14.31 -5.06 12.23
CA CYS A 43 14.70 -4.88 10.82
C CYS A 43 14.27 -3.50 10.29
N LEU A 44 13.07 -3.04 10.64
CA LEU A 44 12.58 -1.71 10.29
C LEU A 44 13.48 -0.60 10.83
N ILE A 45 13.88 -0.72 12.11
CA ILE A 45 14.77 0.24 12.75
C ILE A 45 16.13 0.26 12.06
N ASN A 46 16.70 -0.90 11.75
CA ASN A 46 18.03 -0.98 11.14
C ASN A 46 18.03 -0.52 9.67
N THR A 47 16.93 -0.75 8.95
CA THR A 47 16.85 -0.44 7.51
C THR A 47 16.45 1.01 7.26
N TRP A 48 15.51 1.54 8.05
CA TRP A 48 14.92 2.85 7.81
C TRP A 48 15.04 3.81 8.99
N GLY A 49 15.66 3.40 10.09
CA GLY A 49 15.96 4.28 11.22
C GLY A 49 16.75 5.51 10.77
N GLY A 50 16.28 6.69 11.16
CA GLY A 50 16.86 7.97 10.73
C GLY A 50 16.30 8.51 9.40
N SER A 51 15.53 7.71 8.65
CA SER A 51 14.82 8.18 7.45
C SER A 51 13.46 8.77 7.81
N LEU A 52 13.04 9.81 7.10
CA LEU A 52 11.68 10.34 7.19
C LEU A 52 10.76 9.52 6.27
N ILE A 53 10.01 8.58 6.84
CA ILE A 53 9.01 7.79 6.11
C ILE A 53 7.65 8.47 6.19
N TYR A 54 7.05 8.74 5.03
CA TYR A 54 5.68 9.24 4.91
C TYR A 54 4.73 8.11 4.51
N PHE A 55 3.71 7.87 5.33
CA PHE A 55 2.59 7.00 5.00
C PHE A 55 1.43 7.83 4.43
N PRO A 56 1.22 7.82 3.10
CA PRO A 56 0.11 8.55 2.49
C PRO A 56 -1.25 8.04 3.00
N LYS A 57 -2.04 8.95 3.58
CA LYS A 57 -3.38 8.63 4.06
C LYS A 57 -4.39 8.62 2.91
N GLY A 58 -4.94 7.45 2.59
CA GLY A 58 -6.04 7.27 1.63
C GLY A 58 -5.60 6.94 0.20
N ARG A 59 -6.61 6.76 -0.67
CA ARG A 59 -6.66 6.50 -2.14
C ARG A 59 -5.59 5.63 -2.82
N ILE A 60 -4.43 5.27 -2.27
CA ILE A 60 -3.38 4.54 -3.00
C ILE A 60 -3.68 3.05 -3.09
N GLU A 61 -4.14 2.43 -2.01
CA GLU A 61 -4.57 1.02 -2.02
C GLU A 61 -5.75 0.83 -2.97
N ASN A 62 -6.77 1.69 -2.86
CA ASN A 62 -7.87 1.72 -3.82
C ASN A 62 -7.40 2.14 -5.22
N ALA A 63 -6.43 3.03 -5.39
CA ALA A 63 -6.00 3.47 -6.71
C ALA A 63 -5.22 2.40 -7.46
N LYS A 64 -4.44 1.54 -6.78
CA LYS A 64 -3.78 0.41 -7.45
C LYS A 64 -4.84 -0.58 -7.94
N ALA A 65 -5.72 -1.04 -7.06
CA ALA A 65 -6.79 -1.97 -7.42
C ALA A 65 -7.75 -1.38 -8.48
N THR A 66 -8.11 -0.10 -8.36
CA THR A 66 -8.94 0.60 -9.35
C THR A 66 -8.22 0.76 -10.69
N ARG A 67 -6.91 1.02 -10.71
CA ARG A 67 -6.12 1.06 -11.96
C ARG A 67 -6.09 -0.30 -12.63
N GLU A 68 -5.83 -1.37 -11.88
CA GLU A 68 -5.85 -2.75 -12.39
C GLU A 68 -7.22 -3.08 -13.00
N LYS A 69 -8.31 -2.82 -12.26
CA LYS A 69 -9.68 -3.00 -12.76
C LYS A 69 -9.97 -2.21 -14.04
N ILE A 70 -9.49 -0.97 -14.14
CA ILE A 70 -9.64 -0.14 -15.35
C ILE A 70 -8.92 -0.80 -16.54
N ILE A 71 -7.69 -1.27 -16.34
CA ILE A 71 -6.87 -1.87 -17.42
C ILE A 71 -7.47 -3.18 -17.89
N GLU A 72 -7.91 -4.04 -16.96
CA GLU A 72 -8.47 -5.36 -17.26
C GLU A 72 -9.81 -5.29 -18.02
N ASN A 73 -10.64 -4.30 -17.70
CA ASN A 73 -12.02 -4.23 -18.21
C ASN A 73 -12.20 -3.27 -19.40
N PHE A 74 -11.17 -2.52 -19.77
CA PHE A 74 -11.22 -1.61 -20.92
C PHE A 74 -11.04 -2.36 -22.24
N LYS A 75 -12.07 -2.31 -23.09
CA LYS A 75 -12.16 -2.99 -24.39
C LYS A 75 -11.92 -2.06 -25.59
N GLY A 76 -11.50 -0.82 -25.36
CA GLY A 76 -11.20 0.16 -26.42
C GLY A 76 -12.27 1.23 -26.63
N ASN A 77 -13.55 0.91 -26.44
CA ASN A 77 -14.66 1.84 -26.68
C ASN A 77 -15.69 1.92 -25.52
N ASN A 78 -15.42 1.27 -24.39
CA ASN A 78 -16.35 1.15 -23.25
C ASN A 78 -15.96 2.02 -22.03
N ALA A 79 -15.32 3.18 -22.25
CA ALA A 79 -14.81 4.03 -21.17
C ALA A 79 -15.89 4.48 -20.16
N LEU A 80 -17.12 4.72 -20.63
CA LEU A 80 -18.26 5.08 -19.78
C LEU A 80 -18.67 3.94 -18.83
N GLU A 81 -18.70 2.71 -19.33
CA GLU A 81 -19.04 1.52 -18.56
C GLU A 81 -17.99 1.26 -17.47
N VAL A 82 -16.71 1.31 -17.85
CA VAL A 82 -15.58 1.14 -16.93
C VAL A 82 -15.57 2.23 -15.86
N ALA A 83 -15.85 3.47 -16.24
CA ALA A 83 -15.94 4.60 -15.31
C ALA A 83 -17.02 4.38 -14.25
N ARG A 84 -18.21 3.92 -14.67
CA ARG A 84 -19.31 3.58 -13.74
C ARG A 84 -18.95 2.42 -12.82
N MET A 85 -18.39 1.33 -13.37
CA MET A 85 -18.01 0.14 -12.60
C MET A 85 -16.95 0.46 -11.53
N CYS A 86 -16.00 1.34 -11.85
CA CYS A 86 -14.91 1.72 -10.95
C CYS A 86 -15.24 2.94 -10.07
N ASN A 87 -16.45 3.51 -10.19
CA ASN A 87 -16.85 4.76 -9.55
C ASN A 87 -15.83 5.91 -9.74
N VAL A 88 -15.40 6.12 -10.99
CA VAL A 88 -14.46 7.18 -11.39
C VAL A 88 -15.01 7.98 -12.56
N SER A 89 -14.40 9.12 -12.86
CA SER A 89 -14.74 9.90 -14.05
C SER A 89 -14.10 9.31 -15.32
N ILE A 90 -14.73 9.52 -16.48
CA ILE A 90 -14.18 9.11 -17.78
C ILE A 90 -12.77 9.69 -18.03
N PRO A 91 -12.46 10.96 -17.72
CA PRO A 91 -11.09 11.48 -17.82
C PRO A 91 -10.08 10.74 -16.95
N HIS A 92 -10.50 10.17 -15.81
CA HIS A 92 -9.63 9.34 -14.99
C HIS A 92 -9.26 8.05 -15.71
N VAL A 93 -10.23 7.37 -16.33
CA VAL A 93 -9.99 6.16 -17.14
C VAL A 93 -8.91 6.43 -18.19
N TYR A 94 -9.06 7.50 -18.99
CA TYR A 94 -8.06 7.85 -20.00
C TYR A 94 -6.70 8.23 -19.42
N ARG A 95 -6.64 8.89 -18.26
CA ARG A 95 -5.37 9.21 -17.60
C ARG A 95 -4.62 7.95 -17.17
N VAL A 96 -5.33 6.92 -16.71
CA VAL A 96 -4.74 5.62 -16.36
C VAL A 96 -4.21 4.93 -17.61
N LEU A 97 -5.03 4.83 -18.66
CA LEU A 97 -4.65 4.20 -19.92
C LEU A 97 -3.46 4.90 -20.58
N GLY A 98 -3.43 6.24 -20.56
CA GLY A 98 -2.33 7.03 -21.08
C GLY A 98 -1.00 6.77 -20.36
N LYS A 99 -1.03 6.61 -19.02
CA LYS A 99 0.16 6.23 -18.25
C LYS A 99 0.68 4.85 -18.63
N VAL A 100 -0.21 3.86 -18.72
CA VAL A 100 0.14 2.49 -19.10
C VAL A 100 0.72 2.44 -20.52
N HIS A 101 0.17 3.22 -21.44
CA HIS A 101 0.68 3.30 -22.80
C HIS A 101 2.10 3.90 -22.84
N ALA A 102 2.35 4.98 -22.08
CA ALA A 102 3.68 5.57 -21.96
C ALA A 102 4.70 4.59 -21.34
N GLU A 103 4.31 3.84 -20.31
CA GLU A 103 5.14 2.81 -19.68
C GLU A 103 5.47 1.65 -20.62
N LYS A 104 4.50 1.19 -21.42
CA LYS A 104 4.73 0.18 -22.46
C LYS A 104 5.68 0.69 -23.53
N LYS A 105 5.53 1.95 -23.96
CA LYS A 105 6.41 2.57 -24.96
C LYS A 105 7.84 2.75 -24.44
N ALA A 106 8.02 3.04 -23.16
CA ALA A 106 9.34 3.20 -22.55
C ALA A 106 10.09 1.86 -22.35
N ARG A 107 9.38 0.73 -22.40
CA ARG A 107 9.94 -0.62 -22.22
C ARG A 107 10.33 -1.30 -23.54
N ASN A 108 9.83 -0.79 -24.67
CA ASN A 108 10.18 -1.22 -26.02
C ASN A 108 11.22 -0.29 -26.62
#